data_AF-Q54C82-F1
#
_entry.id   AF-Q54C82-F1
#
_cell.length_a   1.000
_cell.length_b   1.000
_cell.length_c   1.000
_cell.angle_alpha   90.00
_cell.angle_beta   90.00
_cell.angle_gamma   90.00
#
_symmetry.space_group_name_H-M   'P 1'
#
loop_
_entity.id
_entity.type
_entity.pdbx_description
1 polymer ?
#
loop_
_entity_poly.entity_id
_entity_poly.type
_entity_poly.pdbx_seq_one_letter_code
_entity_poly.pdbx_strand_id
1 'polypeptide(L)'
;MPSVTVDYKVFMTHDHTNNTSIGTDGLATCIGIIARLNNGDTYCGHISNEIQGTTANLPIIMQRTQTIMTARLNPANVISVHCATTSTFPDTNAMYNAIVNTYPGLVQPKMEGTGIYWDGNAVGVINGLYDNINGNTEGTNDDQGPLNVTN
;
A
#
# COMPACT_ATOMS: atom_id res chain seq x y z
N MET A 1 -24.47 12.90 19.30
CA MET A 1 -23.72 14.01 18.68
C MET A 1 -24.13 14.06 17.21
N PRO A 2 -24.24 15.23 16.54
CA PRO A 2 -24.48 15.27 15.11
C PRO A 2 -23.28 14.65 14.35
N SER A 3 -23.55 13.91 13.28
CA SER A 3 -22.52 13.41 12.37
C SER A 3 -21.81 14.61 11.73
N VAL A 4 -20.48 14.63 11.79
CA VAL A 4 -19.66 15.60 11.06
C VAL A 4 -19.08 14.87 9.85
N THR A 5 -19.34 15.36 8.65
CA THR A 5 -18.64 14.91 7.45
C THR A 5 -17.24 15.53 7.45
N VAL A 6 -16.21 14.70 7.51
CA VAL A 6 -14.82 15.11 7.31
C VAL A 6 -14.33 14.51 6.00
N ASP A 7 -13.52 15.27 5.25
CA ASP A 7 -12.83 14.75 4.07
C ASP A 7 -11.81 13.71 4.56
N TYR A 8 -12.09 12.45 4.30
CA TYR A 8 -11.24 11.32 4.64
C TYR A 8 -10.89 10.54 3.39
N LYS A 9 -9.61 10.19 3.26
CA LYS A 9 -9.12 9.33 2.19
C LYS A 9 -8.13 8.30 2.73
N VAL A 10 -8.38 7.03 2.42
CA VAL A 10 -7.34 6.04 2.19
C VAL A 10 -7.36 5.82 0.69
N PHE A 11 -6.20 5.85 0.04
CA PHE A 11 -6.13 5.86 -1.42
C PHE A 11 -4.81 5.27 -1.91
N MET A 12 -4.84 4.73 -3.12
CA MET A 12 -3.64 4.31 -3.83
C MET A 12 -3.07 5.55 -4.51
N THR A 13 -1.88 6.00 -4.10
CA THR A 13 -1.21 7.16 -4.72
C THR A 13 -0.71 6.80 -6.12
N HIS A 14 -0.28 5.56 -6.32
CA HIS A 14 -0.01 4.97 -7.62
C HIS A 14 -0.06 3.45 -7.55
N ASP A 15 -0.35 2.83 -8.68
CA ASP A 15 -0.17 1.40 -8.90
C ASP A 15 0.25 1.12 -10.35
N HIS A 16 1.05 0.08 -10.53
CA HIS A 16 1.49 -0.36 -11.85
C HIS A 16 1.77 -1.86 -11.84
N THR A 17 1.59 -2.51 -12.98
CA THR A 17 1.89 -3.93 -13.16
C THR A 17 2.80 -4.10 -14.37
N ASN A 18 3.96 -4.72 -14.17
CA ASN A 18 4.89 -5.04 -15.24
C ASN A 18 5.67 -6.33 -14.94
N ASN A 19 6.43 -6.82 -15.92
CA ASN A 19 7.31 -7.99 -15.76
C ASN A 19 8.80 -7.61 -15.64
N THR A 20 9.10 -6.33 -15.45
CA THR A 20 10.45 -5.77 -15.34
C THR A 20 10.66 -5.15 -13.96
N SER A 21 11.70 -4.32 -13.81
CA SER A 21 11.90 -3.56 -12.59
C SER A 21 10.75 -2.56 -12.36
N ILE A 22 10.33 -2.45 -11.11
CA ILE A 22 9.23 -1.60 -10.65
C ILE A 22 9.40 -1.33 -9.16
N GLY A 23 9.00 -0.15 -8.68
CA GLY A 23 9.11 0.16 -7.26
C GLY A 23 8.36 1.43 -6.87
N THR A 24 8.39 1.71 -5.58
CA THR A 24 7.89 2.94 -4.97
C THR A 24 8.86 3.39 -3.88
N ASP A 25 8.95 4.70 -3.67
CA ASP A 25 9.67 5.32 -2.57
C ASP A 25 8.79 6.35 -1.86
N GLY A 26 9.41 7.25 -1.09
CA GLY A 26 8.72 8.36 -0.43
C GLY A 26 7.71 7.93 0.63
N LEU A 27 7.89 6.77 1.28
CA LEU A 27 6.80 6.14 2.02
C LEU A 27 6.32 6.92 3.24
N ALA A 28 7.17 7.60 4.02
CA ALA A 28 6.73 8.34 5.23
C ALA A 28 5.65 7.59 6.06
N THR A 29 4.36 7.98 5.99
CA THR A 29 3.22 7.31 6.66
C THR A 29 2.47 6.26 5.81
N CYS A 30 2.82 6.17 4.54
CA CYS A 30 2.29 5.25 3.54
C CYS A 30 2.88 3.83 3.68
N ILE A 31 2.35 2.90 2.89
CA ILE A 31 2.87 1.56 2.71
C ILE A 31 3.16 1.33 1.23
N GLY A 32 4.39 0.88 0.95
CA GLY A 32 4.77 0.38 -0.36
C GLY A 32 4.47 -1.11 -0.46
N ILE A 33 3.99 -1.55 -1.61
CA ILE A 33 3.52 -2.90 -1.85
C ILE A 33 4.17 -3.44 -3.12
N ILE A 34 4.74 -4.63 -3.04
CA ILE A 34 5.14 -5.43 -4.20
C ILE A 34 4.43 -6.78 -4.11
N ALA A 35 3.64 -7.13 -5.13
CA ALA A 35 2.97 -8.43 -5.18
C ALA A 35 3.38 -9.20 -6.44
N ARG A 36 3.72 -10.48 -6.27
CA ARG A 36 4.01 -11.39 -7.38
C ARG A 36 2.74 -12.08 -7.83
N LEU A 37 2.49 -12.10 -9.14
CA LEU A 37 1.28 -12.64 -9.73
C LEU A 37 1.53 -14.00 -10.38
N ASN A 38 0.47 -14.82 -10.44
CA ASN A 38 0.52 -16.17 -11.03
C ASN A 38 0.77 -16.17 -12.56
N ASN A 39 0.61 -15.03 -13.23
CA ASN A 39 0.90 -14.85 -14.65
C ASN A 39 2.37 -14.45 -14.93
N GLY A 40 3.19 -14.30 -13.88
CA GLY A 40 4.61 -13.90 -13.98
C GLY A 40 4.88 -12.41 -13.80
N ASP A 41 3.85 -11.57 -13.79
CA ASP A 41 3.98 -10.12 -13.57
C ASP A 41 4.21 -9.79 -12.08
N THR A 42 4.68 -8.56 -11.86
CA THR A 42 4.78 -7.91 -10.56
C THR A 42 3.85 -6.72 -10.53
N TYR A 43 2.99 -6.66 -9.51
CA TYR A 43 2.25 -5.46 -9.14
C TYR A 43 3.07 -4.64 -8.15
N CYS A 44 3.14 -3.32 -8.36
CA CYS A 44 3.60 -2.34 -7.39
C CYS A 44 2.45 -1.42 -7.02
N GLY A 45 2.33 -1.09 -5.74
CA GLY A 45 1.37 -0.10 -5.26
C GLY A 45 1.92 0.71 -4.10
N HIS A 46 1.39 1.91 -3.94
CA HIS A 46 1.67 2.80 -2.83
C HIS A 46 0.35 3.26 -2.24
N ILE A 47 0.07 2.84 -1.00
CA ILE A 47 -1.17 3.20 -0.31
C ILE A 47 -0.90 4.24 0.78
N SER A 48 -1.69 5.30 0.77
CA SER A 48 -1.60 6.41 1.72
C SER A 48 -2.93 6.64 2.44
N ASN A 49 -2.87 7.45 3.49
CA ASN A 49 -4.02 7.90 4.25
C ASN A 49 -3.87 9.37 4.67
N GLU A 50 -4.99 10.07 4.73
CA GLU A 50 -5.04 11.49 5.12
C GLU A 50 -5.50 11.69 6.58
N ILE A 51 -5.85 10.63 7.34
CA ILE A 51 -6.19 10.77 8.76
C ILE A 51 -5.00 10.42 9.65
N GLN A 52 -4.76 11.27 10.65
CA GLN A 52 -4.11 10.85 11.88
C GLN A 52 -4.90 9.71 12.54
N GLY A 53 -4.28 8.54 12.71
CA GLY A 53 -4.89 7.33 13.25
C GLY A 53 -5.36 7.46 14.70
N THR A 54 -6.52 8.05 14.93
CA THR A 54 -7.24 7.89 16.19
C THR A 54 -7.80 6.45 16.26
N THR A 55 -7.80 5.86 17.45
CA THR A 55 -8.25 4.47 17.66
C THR A 55 -9.65 4.19 17.09
N ALA A 56 -10.54 5.18 17.13
CA ALA A 56 -11.90 5.08 16.60
C ALA A 56 -11.95 4.85 15.07
N ASN A 57 -10.97 5.36 14.33
CA ASN A 57 -10.96 5.32 12.87
C ASN A 57 -10.26 4.07 12.30
N LEU A 58 -9.51 3.33 13.12
CA LEU A 58 -8.75 2.17 12.67
C LEU A 58 -9.59 1.11 11.94
N PRO A 59 -10.81 0.75 12.40
CA PRO A 59 -11.64 -0.22 11.67
C PRO A 59 -12.02 0.24 10.26
N ILE A 60 -12.29 1.55 10.09
CA ILE A 60 -12.66 2.12 8.79
C ILE A 60 -11.42 2.15 7.89
N ILE A 61 -10.26 2.53 8.41
CA ILE A 61 -8.98 2.45 7.69
C ILE A 61 -8.74 1.03 7.18
N MET A 62 -8.92 0.03 8.04
CA MET A 62 -8.78 -1.38 7.65
C MET A 62 -9.74 -1.75 6.52
N GLN A 63 -11.03 -1.46 6.68
CA GLN A 63 -12.05 -1.78 5.68
C GLN A 63 -11.73 -1.16 4.32
N ARG A 64 -11.30 0.11 4.30
CA ARG A 64 -11.03 0.84 3.05
C ARG A 64 -9.76 0.38 2.37
N THR A 65 -8.71 0.09 3.13
CA THR A 65 -7.53 -0.59 2.60
C THR A 65 -7.90 -1.94 1.96
N GLN A 66 -8.73 -2.77 2.62
CA GLN A 66 -9.18 -4.04 2.04
C GLN A 66 -9.94 -3.85 0.72
N THR A 67 -10.84 -2.87 0.67
CA THR A 67 -11.59 -2.54 -0.56
C THR A 67 -10.65 -2.14 -1.70
N ILE A 68 -9.68 -1.25 -1.44
CA ILE A 68 -8.70 -0.82 -2.43
C ILE A 68 -7.87 -1.99 -2.92
N MET A 69 -7.33 -2.79 -1.99
CA MET A 69 -6.49 -3.94 -2.35
C MET A 69 -7.25 -4.95 -3.20
N THR A 70 -8.50 -5.28 -2.85
CA THR A 70 -9.31 -6.23 -3.61
C THR A 70 -9.72 -5.68 -4.99
N ALA A 71 -9.92 -4.36 -5.10
CA ALA A 71 -10.24 -3.72 -6.37
C ALA A 71 -9.04 -3.68 -7.33
N ARG A 72 -7.82 -3.50 -6.82
CA ARG A 72 -6.59 -3.43 -7.62
C ARG A 72 -5.96 -4.80 -7.89
N LEU A 73 -6.12 -5.73 -6.95
CA LEU A 73 -5.43 -6.99 -6.98
C LEU A 73 -6.34 -8.13 -6.51
N ASN A 74 -6.74 -9.00 -7.43
CA ASN A 74 -7.57 -10.15 -7.12
C ASN A 74 -6.75 -11.16 -6.29
N PRO A 75 -7.17 -11.51 -5.05
CA PRO A 75 -6.44 -12.46 -4.20
C PRO A 75 -6.16 -13.82 -4.85
N ALA A 76 -7.02 -14.28 -5.78
CA ALA A 76 -6.82 -15.54 -6.50
C ALA A 76 -5.61 -15.54 -7.44
N ASN A 77 -5.09 -14.35 -7.79
CA ASN A 77 -3.97 -14.20 -8.72
C ASN A 77 -2.62 -13.96 -8.02
N VAL A 78 -2.62 -13.84 -6.69
CA VAL A 78 -1.44 -13.44 -5.91
C VAL A 78 -0.66 -14.67 -5.42
N ILE A 79 0.65 -14.65 -5.63
CA ILE A 79 1.60 -15.65 -5.09
C ILE A 79 2.19 -15.16 -3.76
N SER A 80 2.66 -13.91 -3.73
CA SER A 80 3.26 -13.32 -2.53
C SER A 80 3.00 -11.82 -2.50
N VAL A 81 2.99 -11.24 -1.31
CA VAL A 81 2.89 -9.80 -1.08
C VAL A 81 4.00 -9.38 -0.14
N HIS A 82 4.75 -8.37 -0.53
CA HIS A 82 5.80 -7.75 0.26
C HIS A 82 5.37 -6.32 0.56
N CYS A 83 5.51 -5.91 1.81
CA CYS A 83 5.17 -4.55 2.22
C CYS A 83 6.38 -3.90 2.90
N ALA A 84 6.60 -2.63 2.57
CA ALA A 84 7.57 -1.78 3.28
C ALA A 84 6.87 -0.55 3.85
N THR A 85 7.35 -0.09 5.01
CA THR A 85 7.04 1.22 5.59
C THR A 85 8.04 1.50 6.71
N THR A 86 8.35 2.77 6.96
CA THR A 86 9.07 3.21 8.17
C THR A 86 8.13 3.65 9.28
N SER A 87 6.83 3.80 9.00
CA SER A 87 5.88 4.34 9.95
C SER A 87 5.47 3.30 11.01
N THR A 88 5.39 3.79 12.25
CA THR A 88 4.85 3.08 13.40
C THR A 88 3.48 3.61 13.83
N PHE A 89 2.90 4.53 13.05
CA PHE A 89 1.61 5.13 13.37
C PHE A 89 0.48 4.09 13.38
N PRO A 90 -0.53 4.23 14.27
CA PRO A 90 -1.62 3.26 14.39
C PRO A 90 -2.38 3.00 13.10
N ASP A 91 -2.57 4.04 12.29
CA ASP A 91 -3.24 4.00 11.00
C ASP A 91 -2.42 3.28 9.92
N THR A 92 -1.10 3.49 9.84
CA THR A 92 -0.23 2.66 8.99
C THR A 92 -0.31 1.20 9.41
N ASN A 93 -0.27 0.90 10.70
CA ASN A 93 -0.42 -0.48 11.19
C ASN A 93 -1.80 -1.07 10.83
N ALA A 94 -2.87 -0.27 10.87
CA ALA A 94 -4.19 -0.68 10.42
C ALA A 94 -4.22 -1.00 8.92
N MET A 95 -3.61 -0.16 8.07
CA MET A 95 -3.48 -0.45 6.63
C MET A 95 -2.70 -1.75 6.39
N TYR A 96 -1.57 -1.96 7.08
CA TYR A 96 -0.80 -3.20 6.96
C TYR A 96 -1.63 -4.44 7.37
N ASN A 97 -2.32 -4.37 8.50
CA ASN A 97 -3.18 -5.46 8.97
C ASN A 97 -4.33 -5.76 7.99
N ALA A 98 -4.87 -4.73 7.33
CA ALA A 98 -5.85 -4.92 6.27
C ALA A 98 -5.28 -5.65 5.05
N ILE A 99 -4.05 -5.36 4.64
CA ILE A 99 -3.35 -6.10 3.58
C ILE A 99 -3.16 -7.57 4.00
N VAL A 100 -2.67 -7.82 5.21
CA VAL A 100 -2.53 -9.19 5.77
C VAL A 100 -3.85 -9.97 5.74
N ASN A 101 -4.94 -9.33 6.14
CA ASN A 101 -6.27 -9.95 6.12
C ASN A 101 -6.80 -10.18 4.71
N THR A 102 -6.37 -9.39 3.72
CA THR A 102 -6.77 -9.56 2.31
C THR A 102 -6.05 -10.74 1.66
N TYR A 103 -4.78 -10.98 2.05
CA TYR A 103 -3.93 -12.01 1.47
C TYR A 103 -3.37 -12.97 2.53
N PRO A 104 -4.24 -13.72 3.24
CA PRO A 104 -3.84 -14.54 4.37
C PRO A 104 -2.81 -15.60 3.95
N GLY A 105 -1.66 -15.60 4.62
CA GLY A 105 -0.56 -16.54 4.36
C GLY A 105 0.32 -16.21 3.14
N LEU A 106 -0.01 -15.17 2.37
CA LEU A 106 0.79 -14.73 1.22
C LEU A 106 1.67 -13.52 1.54
N VAL A 107 1.28 -12.73 2.56
CA VAL A 107 2.03 -11.55 3.01
C VAL A 107 3.29 -11.98 3.74
N GLN A 108 4.44 -11.51 3.24
CA GLN A 108 5.75 -11.69 3.86
C GLN A 108 5.91 -10.78 5.08
N PRO A 109 6.88 -11.08 5.98
CA PRO A 109 7.19 -10.21 7.09
C PRO A 109 7.40 -8.76 6.64
N LYS A 110 6.80 -7.80 7.39
CA LYS A 110 6.93 -6.37 7.11
C LYS A 110 8.40 -5.97 7.06
N MET A 111 8.77 -5.24 6.01
CA MET A 111 10.11 -4.68 5.86
C MET A 111 10.13 -3.22 6.29
N GLU A 112 11.24 -2.76 6.86
CA GLU A 112 11.46 -1.36 7.22
C GLU A 112 12.25 -0.66 6.12
N GLY A 113 11.67 0.39 5.54
CA GLY A 113 12.32 1.20 4.52
C GLY A 113 11.47 2.36 4.01
N THR A 114 12.14 3.31 3.38
CA THR A 114 11.54 4.49 2.73
C THR A 114 10.93 4.16 1.37
N GLY A 115 11.12 2.93 0.88
CA GLY A 115 10.59 2.42 -0.37
C GLY A 115 10.79 0.91 -0.53
N ILE A 116 10.21 0.35 -1.58
CA ILE A 116 10.27 -1.07 -1.93
C ILE A 116 10.30 -1.22 -3.44
N TYR A 117 11.02 -2.23 -3.93
CA TYR A 117 11.13 -2.47 -5.37
C TYR A 117 11.24 -3.96 -5.70
N TRP A 118 11.00 -4.26 -6.96
CA TRP A 118 11.32 -5.50 -7.63
C TRP A 118 12.33 -5.19 -8.74
N ASP A 119 13.41 -5.96 -8.84
CA ASP A 119 14.49 -5.74 -9.82
C ASP A 119 14.49 -6.76 -10.98
N GLY A 120 13.43 -7.56 -11.11
CA GLY A 120 13.34 -8.67 -12.04
C GLY A 120 13.65 -10.04 -11.42
N ASN A 121 14.35 -10.10 -10.29
CA ASN A 121 14.73 -11.35 -9.62
C ASN A 121 14.31 -11.41 -8.16
N ALA A 122 14.37 -10.29 -7.45
CA ALA A 122 14.14 -10.21 -6.01
C ALA A 122 13.41 -8.93 -5.61
N VAL A 123 12.79 -8.99 -4.43
CA VAL A 123 12.25 -7.82 -3.74
C VAL A 123 13.36 -7.19 -2.91
N GLY A 124 13.52 -5.88 -3.02
CA GLY A 124 14.44 -5.08 -2.22
C GLY A 124 13.76 -3.90 -1.54
N VAL A 125 14.50 -3.23 -0.67
CA VAL A 125 14.02 -2.14 0.18
C VAL A 125 14.95 -0.94 0.05
N ILE A 126 14.38 0.26 0.02
CA ILE A 126 15.12 1.52 -0.01
C ILE A 126 15.28 2.02 1.42
N ASN A 127 16.49 2.45 1.79
CA ASN A 127 16.78 2.97 3.13
C ASN A 127 17.23 4.44 3.13
N GLY A 128 17.50 5.01 1.94
CA GLY A 128 17.82 6.43 1.75
C GLY A 128 16.61 7.25 1.29
N LEU A 129 16.74 8.58 1.32
CA LEU A 129 15.71 9.47 0.77
C LEU A 129 15.71 9.50 -0.78
N TYR A 130 16.71 8.92 -1.46
CA TYR A 130 16.93 9.10 -2.90
C TYR A 130 17.79 7.98 -3.54
N ASP A 131 17.62 6.70 -3.18
CA ASP A 131 18.33 5.65 -3.93
C ASP A 131 17.67 5.51 -5.31
N ASN A 132 18.37 5.93 -6.37
CA ASN A 132 17.92 5.83 -7.76
C ASN A 132 17.64 4.37 -8.13
N ILE A 133 16.39 3.92 -8.02
CA ILE A 133 15.97 2.69 -8.68
C ILE A 133 15.83 3.02 -10.16
N ASN A 134 16.55 2.27 -11.00
CA ASN A 134 16.28 2.23 -12.42
C ASN A 134 14.87 1.65 -12.61
N GLY A 135 13.89 2.54 -12.76
CA GLY A 135 12.47 2.20 -12.75
C GLY A 135 11.60 3.13 -11.89
N ASN A 136 12.16 4.18 -11.25
CA ASN A 136 11.41 5.27 -10.59
C ASN A 136 10.51 5.99 -11.58
N THR A 137 9.40 5.37 -11.93
CA THR A 137 8.25 6.04 -12.50
C THR A 137 7.24 6.10 -11.36
N GLU A 138 7.34 7.13 -10.52
CA GLU A 138 6.13 7.62 -9.85
C GLU A 138 5.13 7.90 -10.98
N GLY A 139 4.14 7.03 -11.11
CA GLY A 139 3.13 7.15 -12.15
C GLY A 139 2.34 8.44 -11.99
N THR A 140 2.00 9.09 -13.10
CA THR A 140 1.02 10.18 -13.13
C THR A 140 -0.39 9.60 -12.98
N ASN A 141 -1.19 10.15 -12.07
CA ASN A 141 -2.66 10.01 -11.93
C ASN A 141 -3.12 8.90 -10.96
N ASP A 142 -3.69 9.27 -9.80
CA ASP A 142 -5.08 9.70 -9.52
C ASP A 142 -6.06 8.54 -9.35
N ASP A 143 -6.29 8.15 -8.10
CA ASP A 143 -7.58 7.60 -7.65
C ASP A 143 -8.00 8.31 -6.36
N GLN A 144 -8.50 9.53 -6.53
CA GLN A 144 -9.13 10.31 -5.47
C GLN A 144 -10.63 10.03 -5.50
N GLY A 145 -11.17 9.36 -4.48
CA GLY A 145 -12.59 9.10 -4.33
C GLY A 145 -13.10 9.49 -2.93
N PRO A 146 -14.30 10.07 -2.79
CA PRO A 146 -14.85 10.45 -1.50
C PRO A 146 -15.20 9.22 -0.64
N LEU A 147 -15.04 9.36 0.68
CA LEU A 147 -15.26 8.28 1.62
C LEU A 147 -16.09 8.72 2.81
N ASN A 148 -17.32 8.20 2.91
CA ASN A 148 -18.20 8.46 4.05
C ASN A 148 -17.68 7.73 5.30
N VAL A 149 -17.41 8.49 6.36
CA VAL A 149 -17.05 8.01 7.70
C VAL A 149 -18.21 8.31 8.63
N THR A 150 -18.71 7.31 9.35
CA THR A 150 -19.60 7.51 10.51
C THR A 150 -18.76 7.60 11.77
N ASN A 151 -18.86 8.72 12.49
CA ASN A 151 -18.38 8.87 13.87
C ASN A 151 -19.26 8.09 14.85
#